data_AF-A0A7Z6SV37-F1
#
_entry.id   AF-A0A7Z6SV37-F1
#
_cell.length_a   1.000
_cell.length_b   1.000
_cell.length_c   1.000
_cell.angle_alpha   90.00
_cell.angle_beta   90.00
_cell.angle_gamma   90.00
#
_symmetry.space_group_name_H-M   'P 1'
#
loop_
_entity.id
_entity.type
_entity.pdbx_description
1 polymer ?
#
loop_
_entity_poly.entity_id
_entity_poly.type
_entity_poly.pdbx_seq_one_letter_code
_entity_poly.pdbx_strand_id
1 'polypeptide(L)'
;LNHAEGCTVLGSLHHYGVGTPKDLRKALDLYEKACDLKDSPGCINAGYMYGVAKNFKEAIVRYSKACELKDGRGCYNLGVMQYNAQGTAKDEKQAVENFKKGCKSAIKEACDA
;
A
#
# COMPACT_ATOMS: atom_id res chain seq x y z
N LEU A 1 -20.18 -0.31 -8.74
CA LEU A 1 -19.52 0.12 -7.49
C LEU A 1 -18.40 1.11 -7.84
N ASN A 2 -18.69 2.42 -7.73
CA ASN A 2 -17.74 3.52 -7.99
C ASN A 2 -17.31 4.25 -6.70
N HIS A 3 -17.58 3.67 -5.54
CA HIS A 3 -17.13 4.20 -4.25
C HIS A 3 -15.83 3.49 -3.86
N ALA A 4 -14.75 4.25 -3.79
CA ALA A 4 -13.41 3.73 -3.56
C ALA A 4 -13.31 3.03 -2.19
N GLU A 5 -13.81 3.68 -1.13
CA GLU A 5 -13.89 3.11 0.22
C GLU A 5 -14.71 1.81 0.28
N GLY A 6 -15.86 1.77 -0.41
CA GLY A 6 -16.69 0.57 -0.48
C GLY A 6 -15.96 -0.62 -1.13
N CYS A 7 -15.12 -0.35 -2.13
CA CYS A 7 -14.27 -1.38 -2.73
C CYS A 7 -13.21 -1.87 -1.74
N THR A 8 -12.58 -0.97 -0.97
CA THR A 8 -11.62 -1.36 0.07
C THR A 8 -12.28 -2.17 1.19
N VAL A 9 -13.44 -1.76 1.69
CA VAL A 9 -14.16 -2.51 2.73
C VAL A 9 -14.56 -3.89 2.23
N LEU A 10 -15.18 -3.99 1.05
CA LEU A 10 -15.56 -5.28 0.48
C LEU A 10 -14.35 -6.17 0.17
N GLY A 11 -13.23 -5.57 -0.26
CA GLY A 11 -11.95 -6.25 -0.42
C GLY A 11 -11.47 -6.87 0.88
N SER A 12 -11.55 -6.14 1.99
CA SER A 12 -11.23 -6.63 3.35
C SER A 12 -12.14 -7.77 3.78
N LEU A 13 -13.45 -7.67 3.52
CA LEU A 13 -14.39 -8.74 3.83
C LEU A 13 -14.02 -10.04 3.10
N HIS A 14 -13.65 -9.97 1.83
CA HIS A 14 -13.16 -11.13 1.08
C HIS A 14 -11.77 -11.59 1.53
N HIS A 15 -10.88 -10.68 1.92
CA HIS A 15 -9.53 -11.02 2.39
C HIS A 15 -9.58 -11.85 3.68
N TYR A 16 -10.43 -11.44 4.63
CA TYR A 16 -10.57 -12.08 5.93
C TYR A 16 -11.67 -13.14 5.99
N GLY A 17 -12.56 -13.20 4.99
CA GLY A 17 -13.70 -14.12 4.99
C GLY A 17 -14.80 -13.71 5.98
N VAL A 18 -14.99 -12.41 6.21
CA VAL A 18 -15.99 -11.89 7.15
C VAL A 18 -17.28 -11.58 6.40
N GLY A 19 -18.37 -12.28 6.73
CA GLY A 19 -19.66 -12.15 6.05
C GLY A 19 -19.64 -12.57 4.56
N THR A 20 -18.50 -13.07 4.07
CA THR A 20 -18.29 -13.58 2.71
C THR A 20 -17.29 -14.73 2.76
N PRO A 21 -17.27 -15.67 1.79
CA PRO A 21 -16.17 -16.61 1.66
C PRO A 21 -14.84 -15.89 1.47
N LYS A 22 -13.80 -16.41 2.12
CA LYS A 22 -12.43 -15.91 1.92
C LYS A 22 -12.02 -16.11 0.45
N ASP A 23 -11.68 -15.02 -0.22
CA ASP A 23 -11.26 -15.00 -1.62
C ASP A 23 -10.20 -13.91 -1.82
N LEU A 24 -8.93 -14.33 -1.85
CA LEU A 24 -7.80 -13.40 -1.99
C LEU A 24 -7.71 -12.79 -3.39
N ARG A 25 -8.18 -13.49 -4.43
CA ARG A 25 -8.16 -12.95 -5.80
C ARG A 25 -9.17 -11.81 -5.91
N LYS A 26 -10.39 -12.05 -5.44
CA LYS A 26 -11.44 -11.02 -5.42
C LYS A 26 -11.09 -9.86 -4.50
N ALA A 27 -10.45 -10.13 -3.36
CA ALA A 27 -9.93 -9.08 -2.49
C ALA A 27 -8.91 -8.19 -3.21
N LEU A 28 -7.97 -8.80 -3.93
CA LEU A 28 -6.98 -8.07 -4.72
C LEU A 28 -7.66 -7.19 -5.77
N ASP A 29 -8.52 -7.76 -6.63
CA ASP A 29 -9.24 -7.02 -7.68
C ASP A 29 -9.97 -5.78 -7.11
N LEU A 30 -10.58 -5.92 -5.93
CA LEU A 30 -11.29 -4.83 -5.25
C LEU A 30 -10.36 -3.77 -4.67
N TYR A 31 -9.24 -4.15 -4.06
CA TYR A 31 -8.22 -3.22 -3.59
C TYR A 31 -7.55 -2.47 -4.73
N GLU A 32 -7.28 -3.14 -5.85
CA GLU A 32 -6.73 -2.52 -7.03
C GLU A 32 -7.69 -1.48 -7.60
N LYS A 33 -8.97 -1.83 -7.70
CA LYS A 33 -10.01 -0.90 -8.12
C LYS A 33 -10.14 0.29 -7.18
N ALA A 34 -10.07 0.08 -5.86
CA ALA A 34 -10.07 1.17 -4.89
C ALA A 34 -8.85 2.09 -5.07
N CYS A 35 -7.68 1.50 -5.28
CA CYS A 35 -6.45 2.24 -5.55
C CYS A 35 -6.54 3.11 -6.82
N ASP A 36 -7.11 2.56 -7.91
CA ASP A 36 -7.31 3.32 -9.14
C ASP A 36 -8.37 4.43 -9.00
N LEU A 37 -9.28 4.29 -8.04
CA LEU A 37 -10.20 5.34 -7.59
C LEU A 37 -9.57 6.31 -6.57
N LYS A 38 -8.25 6.30 -6.42
CA LYS A 38 -7.45 7.16 -5.51
C LYS A 38 -7.71 6.92 -4.02
N ASP A 39 -8.12 5.71 -3.64
CA ASP A 39 -8.18 5.29 -2.23
C ASP A 39 -6.83 4.74 -1.78
N SER A 40 -6.15 5.48 -0.92
CA SER A 40 -4.84 5.07 -0.40
C SER A 40 -4.89 3.75 0.39
N PRO A 41 -5.84 3.51 1.32
CA PRO A 41 -6.02 2.22 1.96
C PRO A 41 -6.10 1.05 0.96
N GLY A 42 -6.87 1.20 -0.12
CA GLY A 42 -6.93 0.23 -1.22
C GLY A 42 -5.56 -0.01 -1.87
N CYS A 43 -4.82 1.06 -2.17
CA CYS A 43 -3.45 0.93 -2.69
C CYS A 43 -2.53 0.19 -1.71
N ILE A 44 -2.57 0.50 -0.42
CA ILE A 44 -1.73 -0.14 0.60
C ILE A 44 -2.05 -1.63 0.70
N ASN A 45 -3.33 -2.00 0.71
CA ASN A 45 -3.75 -3.40 0.80
C ASN A 45 -3.38 -4.19 -0.46
N ALA A 46 -3.57 -3.62 -1.66
CA ALA A 46 -3.10 -4.24 -2.89
C ALA A 46 -1.57 -4.40 -2.90
N GLY A 47 -0.84 -3.37 -2.48
CA GLY A 47 0.63 -3.41 -2.36
C GLY A 47 1.10 -4.50 -1.40
N TYR A 48 0.42 -4.67 -0.26
CA TYR A 48 0.70 -5.74 0.69
C TYR A 48 0.50 -7.12 0.08
N MET A 49 -0.63 -7.35 -0.61
CA MET A 49 -0.91 -8.63 -1.25
C MET A 49 0.12 -8.97 -2.34
N TYR A 50 0.53 -7.98 -3.13
CA TYR A 50 1.60 -8.16 -4.11
C TYR A 50 2.95 -8.45 -3.47
N GLY A 51 3.28 -7.80 -2.36
CA GLY A 51 4.50 -8.07 -1.59
C GLY A 51 4.54 -9.50 -1.04
N VAL A 52 3.43 -9.98 -0.47
CA VAL A 52 3.29 -11.37 0.01
C VAL A 52 3.46 -12.37 -1.14
N ALA A 53 2.88 -12.07 -2.31
CA ALA A 53 3.04 -12.87 -3.52
C ALA A 53 4.41 -12.73 -4.18
N LYS A 54 5.34 -11.96 -3.60
CA LYS A 54 6.67 -11.63 -4.15
C LYS A 54 6.63 -10.93 -5.52
N ASN A 55 5.48 -10.35 -5.90
CA ASN A 55 5.37 -9.46 -7.04
C ASN A 55 5.76 -8.03 -6.62
N PHE A 56 7.04 -7.84 -6.33
CA PHE A 56 7.54 -6.60 -5.75
C PHE A 56 7.41 -5.39 -6.69
N LYS A 57 7.41 -5.60 -8.02
CA LYS A 57 7.21 -4.51 -8.98
C LYS A 57 5.82 -3.89 -8.82
N GLU A 58 4.78 -4.72 -8.78
CA GLU A 58 3.42 -4.23 -8.54
C GLU A 58 3.27 -3.64 -7.13
N ALA A 59 3.88 -4.26 -6.11
CA ALA A 59 3.85 -3.71 -4.76
C ALA A 59 4.43 -2.28 -4.70
N ILE A 60 5.58 -2.03 -5.34
CA ILE A 60 6.18 -0.69 -5.48
C ILE A 60 5.20 0.27 -6.14
N VAL A 61 4.57 -0.13 -7.25
CA VAL A 61 3.59 0.72 -7.96
C VAL A 61 2.45 1.14 -7.02
N ARG A 62 1.89 0.21 -6.25
CA ARG A 62 0.78 0.52 -5.33
C ARG A 62 1.20 1.37 -4.14
N TYR A 63 2.35 1.08 -3.52
CA TYR A 63 2.84 1.90 -2.42
C TYR A 63 3.26 3.31 -2.87
N SER A 64 3.81 3.46 -4.07
CA SER A 64 4.08 4.76 -4.68
C SER A 64 2.80 5.58 -4.86
N LYS A 65 1.73 4.99 -5.43
CA LYS A 65 0.42 5.66 -5.53
C LYS A 65 -0.11 6.10 -4.15
N ALA A 66 -0.05 5.23 -3.14
CA ALA A 66 -0.46 5.58 -1.77
C ALA A 66 0.39 6.74 -1.19
N CYS A 67 1.70 6.74 -1.45
CA CYS A 67 2.59 7.82 -1.03
C CYS A 67 2.29 9.15 -1.73
N GLU A 68 1.98 9.12 -3.04
CA GLU A 68 1.55 10.29 -3.82
C GLU A 68 0.24 10.87 -3.30
N LEU A 69 -0.65 10.02 -2.79
CA LEU A 69 -1.87 10.40 -2.07
C LEU A 69 -1.61 10.93 -0.65
N LYS A 70 -0.33 11.12 -0.27
CA LYS A 70 0.14 11.63 1.02
C LYS A 70 -0.18 10.73 2.22
N ASP A 71 -0.38 9.43 1.99
CA ASP A 71 -0.53 8.46 3.06
C ASP A 71 0.83 7.92 3.50
N GLY A 72 1.13 8.10 4.78
CA GLY A 72 2.44 7.79 5.31
C GLY A 72 2.79 6.32 5.29
N ARG A 73 1.79 5.45 5.35
CA ARG A 73 2.00 3.99 5.27
C ARG A 73 2.49 3.60 3.87
N GLY A 74 1.95 4.25 2.83
CA GLY A 74 2.41 4.09 1.46
C GLY A 74 3.87 4.48 1.30
N CYS A 75 4.23 5.68 1.77
CA CYS A 75 5.62 6.15 1.71
C CYS A 75 6.57 5.29 2.53
N TYR A 76 6.18 4.88 3.73
CA TYR A 76 6.97 4.00 4.58
C TYR A 76 7.26 2.66 3.88
N ASN A 77 6.23 1.98 3.37
CA ASN A 77 6.41 0.69 2.71
C ASN A 77 7.27 0.81 1.45
N LEU A 78 7.12 1.88 0.66
CA LEU A 78 8.00 2.15 -0.47
C LEU A 78 9.47 2.32 -0.03
N GLY A 79 9.71 3.06 1.05
CA GLY A 79 11.04 3.23 1.63
C GLY A 79 11.65 1.92 2.12
N VAL A 80 10.86 1.05 2.77
CA VAL A 80 11.30 -0.29 3.18
C VAL A 80 11.74 -1.13 1.98
N MET A 81 10.96 -1.11 0.89
CA MET A 81 11.29 -1.87 -0.32
C MET A 81 12.60 -1.39 -0.96
N GLN A 82 12.83 -0.07 -1.01
CA GLN A 82 14.07 0.52 -1.53
C GLN A 82 15.29 0.24 -0.65
N TYR A 83 15.13 0.31 0.67
CA TYR A 83 16.20 0.01 1.63
C TYR A 83 16.63 -1.46 1.57
N ASN A 84 15.67 -2.37 1.44
CA ASN A 84 15.90 -3.82 1.39
C ASN A 84 16.12 -4.37 -0.03
N ALA A 85 16.19 -3.51 -1.06
CA ALA A 85 16.31 -3.90 -2.47
C ALA A 85 15.24 -4.93 -2.93
N GLN A 86 14.00 -4.78 -2.46
CA GLN A 86 12.89 -5.67 -2.83
C GLN A 86 12.26 -5.20 -4.14
N GLY A 87 12.57 -5.88 -5.24
CA GLY A 87 12.00 -5.55 -6.57
C GLY A 87 12.55 -4.27 -7.20
N THR A 88 13.53 -3.64 -6.57
CA THR A 88 14.26 -2.45 -7.04
C THR A 88 15.72 -2.56 -6.61
N ALA A 89 16.62 -1.81 -7.26
CA ALA A 89 17.95 -1.58 -6.74
C ALA A 89 17.88 -0.90 -5.37
N LYS A 90 18.88 -1.17 -4.52
CA LYS A 90 19.02 -0.50 -3.22
C LYS A 90 19.22 1.00 -3.44
N ASP A 91 18.38 1.82 -2.82
CA ASP A 91 18.51 3.29 -2.84
C ASP A 91 18.20 3.84 -1.45
N GLU A 92 19.25 3.96 -0.63
CA GLU A 92 19.12 4.42 0.75
C GLU A 92 18.70 5.89 0.83
N LYS A 93 19.13 6.72 -0.14
CA LYS A 93 18.78 8.14 -0.17
C LYS A 93 17.28 8.29 -0.42
N GLN A 94 16.76 7.62 -1.45
CA GLN A 94 15.34 7.68 -1.76
C GLN A 94 14.48 7.03 -0.67
N ALA A 95 14.98 5.97 -0.03
CA ALA A 95 14.33 5.35 1.12
C ALA A 95 14.18 6.33 2.29
N VAL A 96 15.25 7.04 2.67
CA VAL A 96 15.22 8.06 3.74
C VAL A 96 14.25 9.19 3.41
N GLU A 97 14.21 9.64 2.15
CA GLU A 97 13.22 10.65 1.72
C GLU A 97 11.78 10.14 1.86
N ASN A 98 11.53 8.88 1.50
CA ASN A 98 10.21 8.25 1.62
C ASN A 98 9.83 8.01 3.09
N PHE A 99 10.77 7.66 3.97
CA PHE A 99 10.54 7.60 5.41
C PHE A 99 10.19 8.99 5.98
N LYS A 100 10.91 10.04 5.59
CA LYS A 100 10.59 11.42 5.98
C LYS A 100 9.19 11.85 5.53
N LYS A 101 8.78 11.47 4.32
CA LYS A 101 7.40 11.70 3.85
C LYS A 101 6.39 10.92 4.72
N GLY A 102 6.69 9.66 5.00
CA GLY A 102 5.90 8.78 5.86
C GLY A 102 5.61 9.35 7.23
N CYS A 103 6.67 9.77 7.94
CA CYS A 103 6.56 10.31 9.29
C CYS A 103 5.81 11.65 9.34
N LYS A 104 5.93 12.51 8.30
CA LYS A 104 5.21 13.79 8.25
C LYS A 104 3.68 13.64 8.11
N SER A 105 3.23 12.57 7.47
CA SER A 105 1.80 12.28 7.24
C SER A 105 1.15 11.47 8.36
N ALA A 106 1.93 10.75 9.17
CA ALA A 106 1.45 9.91 10.26
C ALA A 106 1.77 10.54 11.62
N ILE A 107 1.20 11.73 11.88
CA ILE A 107 1.27 12.42 13.18
C ILE A 107 2.70 12.90 13.53
N LYS A 108 2.80 14.13 14.03
CA LYS A 108 4.04 14.90 14.28
C LYS A 108 5.06 14.26 15.26
N GLU A 109 4.79 13.07 15.80
CA GLU A 109 5.49 12.51 16.97
C GLU A 109 6.30 11.23 16.66
N ALA A 110 6.27 10.72 15.42
CA ALA A 110 7.05 9.55 15.01
C ALA A 110 8.32 9.90 14.21
N CYS A 111 8.74 11.17 14.19
CA CYS A 111 9.82 11.66 13.31
C CYS A 111 11.24 11.60 13.92
N ASP A 112 11.39 11.41 15.23
CA ASP A 112 12.68 11.52 15.89
C ASP A 112 13.20 10.11 16.24
N ALA A 113 13.88 9.48 15.29
CA ALA A 113 14.76 8.34 15.51
C ALA A 113 16.21 8.83 15.65
#